data_AF-A0A8H3H8F9-F1
#
_entry.id   AF-A0A8H3H8F9-F1
#
_cell.length_a   1.000
_cell.length_b   1.000
_cell.length_c   1.000
_cell.angle_alpha   90.00
_cell.angle_beta   90.00
_cell.angle_gamma   90.00
#
_symmetry.space_group_name_H-M   'P 1'
#
loop_
_entity.id
_entity.type
_entity.pdbx_description
1 polymer ?
#
loop_
_entity_poly.entity_id
_entity_poly.type
_entity_poly.pdbx_seq_one_letter_code
_entity_poly.pdbx_strand_id
1 'polypeptide(L)'
;MNQADEQSSDILLKRMIHDAINQGFRNLGAKLHQEGLERAVKRQINDRVNMSRIVNRGASSGEALLSPLPLPDGSKPGKIFPRTPGVLRNMSESALDHFMECYMLATEENMSLDVDAKRKLVALHSGIRLSLMK
;
A
#
# COMPACT_ATOMS: atom_id res chain seq x y z
N MET A 1 -6.88 -25.59 -60.49
CA MET A 1 -6.73 -25.01 -59.15
C MET A 1 -8.07 -25.15 -58.45
N ASN A 2 -8.11 -25.93 -57.36
CA ASN A 2 -9.34 -26.47 -56.77
C ASN A 2 -10.03 -25.44 -55.85
N GLN A 3 -11.28 -25.10 -56.16
CA GLN A 3 -12.14 -24.25 -55.31
C GLN A 3 -12.34 -24.80 -53.88
N ALA A 4 -12.14 -26.10 -53.67
CA ALA A 4 -12.22 -26.74 -52.36
C ALA A 4 -11.06 -26.35 -51.41
N ASP A 5 -9.86 -26.13 -51.94
CA ASP A 5 -8.68 -25.78 -51.13
C ASP A 5 -8.74 -24.31 -50.66
N GLU A 6 -9.27 -23.42 -51.50
CA GLU A 6 -9.53 -22.02 -51.16
C GLU A 6 -10.62 -21.86 -50.09
N GLN A 7 -11.71 -22.63 -50.19
CA GLN A 7 -12.78 -22.62 -49.18
C GLN A 7 -12.30 -23.16 -47.82
N SER A 8 -11.44 -24.18 -47.83
CA SER A 8 -10.87 -24.75 -46.60
C SER A 8 -9.92 -23.77 -45.90
N SER A 9 -9.13 -23.00 -46.67
CA SER A 9 -8.24 -21.94 -46.17
C SER A 9 -9.01 -20.77 -45.54
N ASP A 10 -10.10 -20.31 -46.17
CA ASP A 10 -10.94 -19.23 -45.64
C ASP A 10 -11.65 -19.62 -44.33
N ILE A 11 -12.13 -20.86 -44.23
CA ILE A 11 -12.72 -21.40 -42.99
C ILE A 11 -11.68 -21.46 -41.86
N LEU A 12 -10.46 -21.90 -42.16
CA LEU A 12 -9.37 -21.95 -41.19
C LEU A 12 -8.99 -20.54 -40.71
N LEU A 13 -8.88 -19.57 -41.63
CA LEU A 13 -8.57 -18.18 -41.31
C LEU A 13 -9.64 -17.55 -40.42
N LYS A 14 -10.93 -17.74 -40.74
CA LYS A 14 -12.05 -17.26 -39.91
C LYS A 14 -12.03 -17.85 -38.51
N ARG A 15 -11.73 -19.14 -38.38
CA ARG A 15 -11.60 -19.80 -37.07
C ARG A 15 -10.43 -19.25 -36.27
N MET A 16 -9.27 -19.07 -36.90
CA MET A 16 -8.09 -18.48 -36.24
C MET A 16 -8.37 -17.06 -35.74
N ILE A 17 -9.05 -16.24 -36.54
CA ILE A 17 -9.45 -14.87 -36.15
C ILE A 17 -10.40 -14.93 -34.95
N HIS A 18 -11.43 -15.78 -35.00
CA HIS A 18 -12.38 -15.95 -33.90
C HIS A 18 -11.71 -16.41 -32.61
N ASP A 19 -10.79 -17.38 -32.69
CA ASP A 19 -10.06 -17.89 -31.54
C ASP A 19 -9.11 -16.84 -30.95
N ALA A 20 -8.44 -16.05 -31.80
CA ALA A 20 -7.59 -14.94 -31.37
C ALA A 20 -8.39 -13.84 -30.66
N ILE A 21 -9.56 -13.48 -31.20
CA ILE A 21 -10.47 -12.50 -30.57
C ILE A 21 -10.93 -13.00 -29.20
N ASN A 22 -11.38 -14.25 -29.11
CA ASN A 22 -11.81 -14.85 -27.85
C ASN A 22 -10.67 -14.93 -26.83
N GLN A 23 -9.45 -15.24 -27.27
CA GLN A 23 -8.28 -15.21 -26.40
C GLN A 23 -7.99 -13.79 -25.90
N GLY A 24 -8.12 -12.79 -26.78
CA GLY A 24 -8.00 -11.37 -26.42
C GLY A 24 -8.97 -10.96 -25.32
N PHE A 25 -10.26 -11.34 -25.45
CA PHE A 25 -11.26 -11.07 -24.42
C PHE A 25 -10.98 -11.79 -23.10
N ARG A 26 -10.54 -13.06 -23.14
CA ARG A 26 -10.14 -13.79 -21.93
C ARG A 26 -8.98 -13.11 -21.21
N ASN A 27 -7.94 -12.71 -21.95
CA ASN A 27 -6.78 -12.02 -21.39
C ASN A 27 -7.16 -10.66 -20.77
N LEU A 28 -8.01 -9.89 -21.46
CA LEU A 28 -8.50 -8.62 -20.94
C LEU A 28 -9.35 -8.82 -19.68
N GLY A 29 -10.24 -9.81 -19.66
CA GLY A 29 -11.03 -10.17 -18.49
C GLY A 29 -10.16 -10.54 -17.30
N ALA A 30 -9.12 -11.37 -17.51
CA ALA A 30 -8.17 -11.74 -16.47
C ALA A 30 -7.39 -10.53 -15.93
N LYS A 31 -6.91 -9.65 -16.82
CA LYS A 31 -6.21 -8.42 -16.44
C LYS A 31 -7.10 -7.48 -15.61
N LEU A 32 -8.33 -7.23 -16.06
CA LEU A 32 -9.27 -6.38 -15.33
C LEU A 32 -9.63 -6.95 -13.96
N HIS A 33 -9.80 -8.28 -13.87
CA HIS A 33 -10.05 -8.94 -12.60
C HIS A 33 -8.88 -8.75 -11.63
N GLN A 34 -7.65 -8.98 -12.10
CA GLN A 34 -6.44 -8.79 -11.31
C GLN A 34 -6.29 -7.34 -10.81
N GLU A 35 -6.45 -6.35 -11.70
CA GLU A 35 -6.43 -4.93 -11.32
C GLU A 35 -7.53 -4.59 -10.31
N GLY A 36 -8.71 -5.19 -10.46
CA GLY A 36 -9.83 -5.05 -9.52
C GLY A 36 -9.48 -5.57 -8.13
N LEU A 37 -8.87 -6.76 -8.05
CA LEU A 37 -8.40 -7.34 -6.80
C LEU A 37 -7.33 -6.46 -6.14
N GLU A 38 -6.34 -5.98 -6.89
CA GLU A 38 -5.29 -5.10 -6.38
C GLU A 38 -5.86 -3.79 -5.80
N ARG A 39 -6.84 -3.19 -6.49
CA ARG A 39 -7.54 -2.00 -5.99
C ARG A 39 -8.32 -2.29 -4.72
N ALA A 40 -9.02 -3.43 -4.65
CA ALA A 40 -9.77 -3.83 -3.46
C ALA A 40 -8.85 -4.03 -2.25
N VAL A 41 -7.71 -4.71 -2.44
CA VAL A 41 -6.69 -4.90 -1.39
C VAL A 41 -6.13 -3.56 -0.92
N LYS A 42 -5.71 -2.69 -1.85
CA LYS A 42 -5.20 -1.34 -1.50
C LYS A 42 -6.23 -0.53 -0.72
N ARG A 43 -7.51 -0.60 -1.11
CA ARG A 43 -8.59 0.07 -0.38
C ARG A 43 -8.74 -0.47 1.04
N GLN A 44 -8.74 -1.79 1.21
CA GLN A 44 -8.85 -2.41 2.53
C GLN A 44 -7.68 -2.03 3.44
N ILE A 45 -6.46 -1.98 2.92
CA ILE A 45 -5.27 -1.52 3.67
C ILE A 45 -5.45 -0.07 4.10
N ASN A 46 -5.85 0.81 3.18
CA ASN A 46 -6.05 2.23 3.47
C ASN A 46 -7.16 2.46 4.50
N ASP A 47 -8.26 1.70 4.44
CA ASP A 47 -9.34 1.77 5.42
C ASP A 47 -8.83 1.41 6.82
N ARG A 48 -7.99 0.36 6.94
CA ARG A 48 -7.34 -0.01 8.20
C ARG A 48 -6.40 1.07 8.71
N VAL A 49 -5.57 1.64 7.84
CA VAL A 49 -4.68 2.77 8.18
C VAL A 49 -5.49 3.95 8.73
N ASN A 50 -6.58 4.33 8.05
CA ASN A 50 -7.42 5.46 8.46
C ASN A 50 -8.08 5.20 9.82
N MET A 51 -8.59 4.00 10.05
CA MET A 51 -9.16 3.63 11.35
C MET A 51 -8.11 3.69 12.47
N SER A 52 -6.91 3.15 12.25
CA SER A 52 -5.82 3.25 13.24
C SER A 52 -5.41 4.70 13.51
N ARG A 53 -5.33 5.55 12.47
CA ARG A 53 -5.05 6.99 12.63
C ARG A 53 -6.12 7.69 13.46
N ILE A 54 -7.40 7.40 13.23
CA ILE A 54 -8.51 7.99 14.00
C ILE A 54 -8.38 7.63 15.49
N VAL A 55 -8.12 6.36 15.79
CA VAL A 55 -7.91 5.88 17.17
C VAL A 55 -6.68 6.56 17.80
N ASN A 56 -5.55 6.58 17.09
CA ASN A 56 -4.31 7.18 17.57
C ASN A 56 -4.43 8.68 17.82
N ARG A 57 -5.32 9.38 17.10
CA ARG A 57 -5.56 10.81 17.30
C ARG A 57 -6.16 11.13 18.66
N GLY A 58 -6.86 10.17 19.26
CA GLY A 58 -7.42 10.27 20.61
C GLY A 58 -6.40 9.98 21.72
N ALA A 59 -5.18 9.52 21.40
CA ALA A 59 -4.14 9.25 22.38
C ALA A 59 -3.58 10.57 22.95
N SER A 60 -4.11 11.00 24.10
CA SER A 60 -3.78 12.27 24.74
C SER A 60 -2.63 12.21 25.75
N SER A 61 -2.23 11.01 26.18
CA SER A 61 -1.15 10.81 27.15
C SER A 61 0.03 10.06 26.53
N GLY A 62 1.23 10.24 27.11
CA GLY A 62 2.43 9.51 26.69
C GLY A 62 2.33 7.99 26.83
N GLU A 63 1.44 7.49 27.71
CA GLU A 63 1.24 6.07 28.00
C GLU A 63 0.03 5.47 27.28
N ALA A 64 -0.72 6.28 26.53
CA ALA A 64 -1.88 5.80 25.78
C ALA A 64 -1.44 4.75 24.74
N LEU A 65 -2.13 3.62 24.70
CA LEU A 65 -1.85 2.57 23.74
C LEU A 65 -2.24 3.02 22.34
N LEU A 66 -1.31 2.85 21.41
CA LEU A 66 -1.55 3.12 20.00
C LEU A 66 -2.05 1.88 19.27
N SER A 67 -2.93 2.11 18.29
CA SER A 67 -3.32 1.14 17.28
C SER A 67 -2.24 1.11 16.18
N PRO A 68 -1.53 -0.02 15.97
CA PRO A 68 -0.52 -0.12 14.94
C PRO A 68 -1.12 0.02 13.54
N LEU A 69 -0.50 0.84 12.70
CA LEU A 69 -0.84 0.92 11.28
C LEU A 69 -0.31 -0.34 10.58
N PRO A 70 -1.03 -0.93 9.62
CA PRO A 70 -0.43 -1.95 8.76
C PRO A 70 0.68 -1.33 7.89
N LEU A 71 1.65 -2.16 7.50
CA LEU A 71 2.67 -1.77 6.52
C LEU A 71 2.03 -1.53 5.14
N PRO A 72 2.73 -0.89 4.17
CA PRO A 72 2.18 -0.60 2.85
C PRO A 72 1.68 -1.84 2.08
N ASP A 73 2.25 -3.01 2.36
CA ASP A 73 1.83 -4.31 1.82
C ASP A 73 0.64 -4.95 2.58
N GLY A 74 0.15 -4.30 3.64
CA GLY A 74 -0.96 -4.75 4.47
C GLY A 74 -0.57 -5.66 5.65
N SER A 75 0.70 -6.03 5.76
CA SER A 75 1.20 -6.89 6.82
C SER A 75 1.25 -6.17 8.18
N LYS A 76 1.44 -6.94 9.27
CA LYS A 76 1.49 -6.37 10.63
C LYS A 76 2.88 -5.77 10.86
N PRO A 77 3.00 -4.56 11.43
CA PRO A 77 4.29 -3.88 11.61
C PRO A 77 5.16 -4.46 12.73
N GLY A 78 4.65 -5.41 13.52
CA GLY A 78 5.39 -6.01 14.63
C GLY A 78 5.90 -4.96 15.64
N LYS A 79 7.20 -5.01 15.94
CA LYS A 79 7.86 -4.09 16.88
C LYS A 79 8.29 -2.75 16.27
N ILE A 80 8.12 -2.57 14.95
CA ILE A 80 8.50 -1.33 14.26
C ILE A 80 7.61 -0.19 14.75
N PHE A 81 6.32 -0.47 14.96
CA PHE A 81 5.36 0.54 15.37
C PHE A 81 5.45 0.84 16.88
N PRO A 82 5.55 2.11 17.30
CA PRO A 82 5.66 2.45 18.71
C PRO A 82 4.39 2.07 19.47
N ARG A 83 4.54 1.45 20.64
CA ARG A 83 3.40 1.02 21.47
C ARG A 83 2.63 2.20 22.05
N THR A 84 3.32 3.28 22.38
CA THR A 84 2.77 4.49 22.99
C THR A 84 3.42 5.74 22.39
N PRO A 85 2.80 6.92 22.50
CA PRO A 85 3.44 8.16 22.06
C PRO A 85 4.72 8.49 22.84
N GLY A 86 4.81 8.10 24.11
CA GLY A 86 6.03 8.22 24.92
C GLY A 86 7.19 7.43 24.31
N VAL A 87 6.92 6.21 23.82
CA VAL A 87 7.92 5.43 23.08
C VAL A 87 8.37 6.19 21.83
N LEU A 88 7.44 6.72 21.03
CA LEU A 88 7.78 7.50 19.84
C LEU A 88 8.69 8.70 20.14
N ARG A 89 8.39 9.45 21.21
CA ARG A 89 9.22 10.59 21.65
C ARG A 89 10.65 10.18 22.01
N ASN A 90 10.84 8.96 22.49
CA ASN A 90 12.12 8.44 22.95
C ASN A 90 12.80 7.50 21.93
N MET A 91 12.22 7.30 20.74
CA MET A 91 12.85 6.50 19.69
C MET A 91 14.20 7.11 19.31
N SER A 92 15.19 6.24 19.13
CA SER A 92 16.48 6.59 18.56
C SER A 92 16.32 7.01 17.11
N GLU A 93 17.30 7.74 16.59
CA GLU A 93 17.33 8.12 15.18
C GLU A 93 17.28 6.89 14.26
N SER A 94 18.08 5.86 14.55
CA SER A 94 18.06 4.60 13.79
C SER A 94 16.69 3.91 13.76
N ALA A 95 15.94 3.97 14.86
CA ALA A 95 14.60 3.40 14.92
C ALA A 95 13.59 4.23 14.11
N LEU A 96 13.77 5.56 14.07
CA LEU A 96 12.96 6.44 13.23
C LEU A 96 13.27 6.21 11.75
N ASP A 97 14.55 6.07 11.39
CA ASP A 97 14.97 5.78 10.01
C ASP A 97 14.39 4.45 9.53
N HIS A 98 14.51 3.40 10.35
CA HIS A 98 13.93 2.11 10.04
C HIS A 98 12.39 2.17 9.91
N PHE A 99 11.71 2.93 10.78
CA PHE A 99 10.27 3.16 10.64
C PHE A 99 9.96 3.83 9.30
N MET A 100 10.66 4.93 8.97
CA MET A 100 10.42 5.68 7.74
C MET A 100 10.65 4.83 6.49
N GLU A 101 11.68 3.98 6.50
CA GLU A 101 11.96 3.03 5.42
C GLU A 101 10.81 2.01 5.26
N CYS A 102 10.41 1.34 6.34
CA CYS A 102 9.33 0.34 6.29
C CYS A 102 7.99 0.91 5.84
N TYR A 103 7.71 2.17 6.16
CA TYR A 103 6.49 2.87 5.76
C TYR A 103 6.63 3.70 4.48
N MET A 104 7.78 3.62 3.79
CA MET A 104 8.07 4.36 2.57
C MET A 104 7.82 5.87 2.71
N LEU A 105 8.18 6.44 3.86
CA LEU A 105 8.11 7.87 4.13
C LEU A 105 9.32 8.55 3.49
N ALA A 106 9.28 8.67 2.16
CA ALA A 106 10.35 9.31 1.42
C ALA A 106 10.50 10.78 1.81
N THR A 107 11.73 11.18 2.06
CA THR A 107 12.17 12.57 2.03
C THR A 107 12.86 12.81 0.70
N GLU A 108 12.77 14.01 0.16
CA GLU A 108 13.45 14.36 -1.10
C GLU A 108 14.94 13.99 -1.03
N GLU A 109 15.49 13.49 -2.14
CA GLU A 109 16.91 13.16 -2.24
C GLU A 109 17.73 14.40 -1.83
N ASN A 110 18.64 14.23 -0.86
CA ASN A 110 19.47 15.27 -0.21
C ASN A 110 18.85 16.03 0.97
N MET A 111 17.61 15.74 1.39
CA MET A 111 17.05 16.32 2.62
C MET A 111 17.39 15.44 3.83
N SER A 112 18.45 15.80 4.55
CA SER A 112 18.69 15.23 5.88
C SER A 112 17.72 15.85 6.88
N LEU A 113 16.80 15.05 7.40
CA LEU A 113 15.92 15.47 8.49
C LEU A 113 16.63 15.28 9.83
N ASP A 114 16.52 16.27 10.72
CA ASP A 114 16.86 16.07 12.11
C ASP A 114 15.87 15.10 12.80
N VAL A 115 16.24 14.64 13.99
CA VAL A 115 15.46 13.67 14.77
C VAL A 115 14.06 14.19 15.10
N ASP A 116 13.89 15.50 15.35
CA ASP A 116 12.59 16.07 15.70
C ASP A 116 11.64 16.13 14.49
N ALA A 117 12.16 16.49 13.32
CA ALA A 117 11.45 16.43 12.05
C ALA A 117 11.04 14.99 11.69
N LYS A 118 11.93 14.01 11.87
CA LYS A 118 11.61 12.58 11.72
C LYS A 118 10.46 12.17 12.64
N ARG A 119 10.51 12.53 13.93
CA ARG A 119 9.44 12.26 14.90
C ARG A 119 8.11 12.89 14.49
N LYS A 120 8.12 14.15 14.03
CA LYS A 120 6.92 14.85 13.55
C LYS A 120 6.32 14.16 12.34
N LEU A 121 7.15 13.70 11.39
CA LEU A 121 6.68 12.99 10.20
C LEU A 121 6.08 11.62 10.56
N VAL A 122 6.74 10.85 11.41
CA VAL A 122 6.23 9.57 11.92
C VAL A 122 4.91 9.77 12.68
N ALA A 123 4.83 10.79 13.53
CA ALA A 123 3.61 11.11 14.27
C ALA A 123 2.47 11.51 13.33
N LEU A 124 2.74 12.37 12.35
CA LEU A 124 1.77 12.78 11.34
C LEU A 124 1.25 11.58 10.55
N HIS A 125 2.16 10.75 10.05
CA HIS A 125 1.80 9.53 9.33
C HIS A 125 0.95 8.58 10.19
N SER A 126 1.24 8.50 11.49
CA SER A 126 0.57 7.59 12.43
C SER A 126 -0.72 8.16 13.04
N GLY A 127 -1.07 9.41 12.76
CA GLY A 127 -2.23 10.10 13.33
C GLY A 127 -2.04 10.57 14.78
N ILE A 128 -0.79 10.65 15.27
CA ILE A 128 -0.44 10.96 16.66
C ILE A 128 -0.25 12.48 16.83
N ARG A 129 -0.85 13.07 17.86
CA ARG A 129 -0.73 14.51 18.16
C ARG A 129 0.34 14.80 19.22
N LEU A 130 1.61 14.91 18.81
CA LEU A 130 2.71 15.17 19.74
C LEU A 130 2.53 16.47 20.58
N SER A 131 1.88 17.49 20.03
CA SER A 131 1.66 18.78 20.71
C SER A 131 0.64 18.74 21.86
N LEU A 132 -0.17 17.70 21.97
CA LEU A 132 -1.17 17.58 23.03
C LEU A 132 -0.67 16.78 24.24
N MET A 133 0.54 16.26 24.16
CA MET A 133 1.06 15.31 25.13
C MET A 133 1.94 16.06 26.13
N LYS A 134 1.37 16.38 27.29
CA LYS A 134 2.11 16.86 28.46
C LYS A 134 3.14 15.83 28.94
#